data_AF-A0A8T2B996-F1
#
_entry.id   AF-A0A8T2B996-F1
#
_cell.length_a   1.000
_cell.length_b   1.000
_cell.length_c   1.000
_cell.angle_alpha   90.00
_cell.angle_beta   90.00
_cell.angle_gamma   90.00
#
_symmetry.space_group_name_H-M   'P 1'
#
loop_
_entity.id
_entity.type
_entity.pdbx_description
1 polymer ?
#
loop_
_entity_poly.entity_id
_entity_poly.type
_entity_poly.pdbx_seq_one_letter_code
_entity_poly.pdbx_strand_id
1 'polypeptide(L)'
;MDTTKAYVTIFLVAILTISVCNYNVLAMPVLQQFDRCIGACSRFYGNMQCYDNCRKLKYDGGQCDFVTKSENLPECCCYNNQN
;
A
#
# COMPACT_ATOMS: atom_id res chain seq x y z
N MET A 1 -19.71 -8.29 44.99
CA MET A 1 -18.69 -8.72 43.98
C MET A 1 -19.27 -8.80 42.56
N ASP A 2 -20.53 -8.41 42.35
CA ASP A 2 -21.20 -8.48 41.04
C ASP A 2 -21.17 -7.18 40.25
N THR A 3 -21.22 -6.03 40.93
CA THR A 3 -21.15 -4.70 40.31
C THR A 3 -19.80 -4.42 39.66
N THR A 4 -18.71 -4.83 40.31
CA THR A 4 -17.34 -4.70 39.77
C THR A 4 -17.15 -5.58 38.52
N LYS A 5 -17.75 -6.77 38.48
CA LYS A 5 -17.69 -7.68 37.34
C LYS A 5 -18.40 -7.09 36.12
N ALA A 6 -19.58 -6.50 36.32
CA ALA A 6 -20.34 -5.83 35.26
C ALA A 6 -19.61 -4.63 34.67
N TYR A 7 -18.93 -3.84 35.51
CA TYR A 7 -18.17 -2.67 35.05
C TYR A 7 -16.98 -3.09 34.17
N VAL A 8 -16.25 -4.12 34.57
CA VAL A 8 -15.11 -4.64 33.80
C VAL A 8 -15.56 -5.23 32.46
N THR A 9 -16.67 -5.97 32.40
CA THR A 9 -17.18 -6.48 31.13
C THR A 9 -17.63 -5.36 30.20
N ILE A 10 -18.34 -4.34 30.69
CA ILE A 10 -18.75 -3.19 29.88
C ILE A 10 -17.52 -2.46 29.32
N PHE A 11 -16.51 -2.25 30.16
CA PHE A 11 -15.27 -1.58 29.77
C PHE A 11 -14.51 -2.36 28.68
N LEU A 12 -14.41 -3.69 28.81
CA LEU A 12 -13.78 -4.55 27.81
C LEU A 12 -14.53 -4.56 26.47
N VAL A 13 -15.86 -4.62 26.51
CA VAL A 13 -16.70 -4.58 25.30
C VAL A 13 -16.54 -3.24 24.57
N ALA A 14 -16.45 -2.13 25.29
CA ALA A 14 -16.23 -0.80 24.72
C ALA A 14 -14.88 -0.69 24.00
N ILE A 15 -13.80 -1.20 24.59
CA ILE A 15 -12.47 -1.19 23.96
C ILE A 15 -12.45 -2.05 22.71
N LEU A 16 -13.03 -3.26 22.77
CA LEU A 16 -13.09 -4.17 21.63
C LEU A 16 -13.90 -3.58 20.46
N THR A 17 -15.03 -2.94 20.73
CA THR A 17 -15.84 -2.30 19.69
C THR A 17 -15.12 -1.12 19.03
N ILE A 18 -14.46 -0.27 19.82
CA ILE A 18 -13.65 0.83 19.26
C ILE A 18 -12.50 0.27 18.42
N SER A 19 -11.83 -0.81 18.87
CA SER A 19 -10.76 -1.44 18.08
C SER A 19 -11.30 -1.97 16.75
N VAL A 20 -12.43 -2.71 16.75
CA VAL A 20 -13.03 -3.30 15.55
C VAL A 20 -13.47 -2.23 14.54
N CYS A 21 -14.06 -1.11 15.01
CA CYS A 21 -14.46 0.00 14.15
C CYS A 21 -13.27 0.74 13.49
N ASN A 22 -12.07 0.66 14.09
CA ASN A 22 -10.85 1.28 13.56
C ASN A 22 -10.09 0.39 12.57
N TYR A 23 -10.50 -0.86 12.30
CA TYR A 23 -9.86 -1.68 11.26
C TYR A 23 -10.24 -1.28 9.82
N ASN A 24 -11.07 -0.25 9.65
CA ASN A 24 -11.26 0.41 8.36
C ASN A 24 -10.18 1.48 8.10
N VAL A 25 -8.95 1.29 8.59
CA VAL A 25 -7.79 1.80 7.87
C VAL A 25 -7.64 0.92 6.63
N LEU A 26 -8.58 1.08 5.68
CA LEU A 26 -8.25 0.92 4.27
C LEU A 26 -7.03 1.83 4.10
N ALA A 27 -5.85 1.22 4.15
CA ALA A 27 -4.67 1.79 3.53
C ALA A 27 -5.07 1.93 2.05
N MET A 28 -5.69 3.06 1.74
CA MET A 28 -5.89 3.48 0.37
C MET A 28 -4.48 3.44 -0.19
N PRO A 29 -4.17 2.54 -1.14
CA PRO A 29 -2.92 2.70 -1.85
C PRO A 29 -3.02 4.12 -2.38
N VAL A 30 -2.10 4.99 -1.95
CA VAL A 30 -1.92 6.28 -2.61
C VAL A 30 -1.92 5.91 -4.07
N LEU A 31 -2.97 6.31 -4.79
CA LEU A 31 -3.17 6.01 -6.20
C LEU A 31 -2.04 6.74 -6.88
N GLN A 32 -0.87 6.11 -6.86
CA GLN A 32 0.32 6.61 -7.48
C GLN A 32 -0.01 6.49 -8.94
N GLN A 33 -0.41 7.62 -9.51
CA GLN A 33 -0.87 7.66 -10.88
C GLN A 33 0.33 7.36 -11.75
N PHE A 34 0.43 6.10 -12.16
CA PHE A 34 1.47 5.67 -13.06
C PHE A 34 1.17 6.25 -14.44
N ASP A 35 1.98 7.20 -14.86
CA ASP A 35 1.86 7.79 -16.19
C ASP A 35 2.15 6.77 -17.27
N ARG A 36 3.12 5.87 -17.02
CA ARG A 36 3.57 4.89 -18.00
C ARG A 36 4.34 3.74 -17.40
N CYS A 37 4.05 2.51 -17.83
CA CYS A 37 4.90 1.35 -17.55
C CYS A 37 5.86 1.07 -18.71
N ILE A 38 7.13 0.83 -18.38
CA ILE A 38 8.25 0.85 -19.35
C ILE A 38 8.86 -0.53 -19.62
N GLY A 39 8.46 -1.57 -18.87
CA GLY A 39 8.92 -2.94 -19.11
C GLY A 39 8.79 -3.82 -17.87
N ALA A 40 9.25 -5.06 -17.98
CA ALA A 40 9.26 -5.99 -16.87
C ALA A 40 10.25 -5.57 -15.78
N CYS A 41 9.89 -5.81 -14.53
CA CYS A 41 10.77 -5.66 -13.39
C CYS A 41 11.61 -6.92 -13.18
N SER A 42 12.89 -6.71 -12.90
CA SER A 42 13.76 -7.78 -12.42
C SER A 42 13.22 -8.37 -11.11
N ARG A 43 13.28 -9.71 -10.97
CA ARG A 43 12.97 -10.38 -9.70
C ARG A 43 13.91 -9.94 -8.57
N PHE A 44 15.14 -9.56 -8.90
CA PHE A 44 16.13 -9.07 -7.95
C PHE A 44 16.31 -7.57 -8.15
N TYR A 45 16.05 -6.78 -7.10
CA TYR A 45 16.18 -5.32 -7.09
C TYR A 45 15.27 -4.57 -8.09
N GLY A 46 14.17 -5.19 -8.55
CA GLY A 46 13.27 -4.61 -9.57
C GLY A 46 12.82 -3.18 -9.28
N ASN A 47 12.45 -2.88 -8.03
CA ASN A 47 12.01 -1.53 -7.65
C ASN A 47 13.12 -0.48 -7.77
N MET A 48 14.33 -0.79 -7.30
CA MET A 48 15.46 0.14 -7.37
C MET A 48 15.85 0.40 -8.82
N GLN A 49 15.94 -0.65 -9.62
CA GLN A 49 16.24 -0.53 -11.05
C GLN A 49 15.14 0.22 -11.79
N CYS A 50 13.87 -0.03 -11.45
CA CYS A 50 12.72 0.66 -12.02
C CYS A 50 12.77 2.16 -11.72
N TYR A 51 13.03 2.53 -10.46
CA TYR A 51 13.18 3.91 -10.04
C TYR A 51 14.28 4.63 -10.83
N ASP A 52 15.47 4.05 -10.94
CA ASP A 52 16.60 4.62 -11.69
C ASP A 52 16.29 4.76 -13.18
N ASN A 53 15.63 3.77 -13.78
CA ASN A 53 15.25 3.80 -15.19
C ASN A 53 14.19 4.89 -15.47
N CYS A 54 13.18 5.02 -14.63
CA CYS A 54 12.18 6.08 -14.74
C CYS A 54 12.81 7.47 -14.60
N ARG A 55 13.78 7.65 -13.69
CA ARG A 55 14.52 8.92 -13.57
C ARG A 55 15.39 9.25 -14.77
N LYS A 56 16.03 8.25 -15.39
CA LYS A 56 16.75 8.43 -16.68
C LYS A 56 15.82 8.93 -17.78
N LEU A 57 14.57 8.47 -17.76
CA LEU A 57 13.50 8.88 -18.68
C LEU A 57 12.81 10.21 -18.28
N LYS A 58 13.34 10.92 -17.26
CA LYS A 58 12.81 12.22 -16.77
C LYS A 58 11.48 12.14 -16.02
N TYR A 59 11.11 10.98 -15.51
CA TYR A 59 10.05 10.86 -14.51
C TYR A 59 10.61 11.10 -13.09
N ASP A 60 9.73 11.39 -12.13
CA ASP A 60 10.13 11.56 -10.73
C ASP A 60 10.58 10.25 -10.07
N GLY A 61 9.99 9.13 -10.51
CA GLY A 61 10.38 7.81 -10.07
C GLY A 61 9.57 6.71 -10.74
N GLY A 62 9.75 5.50 -10.24
CA GLY A 62 8.95 4.34 -10.63
C GLY A 62 8.97 3.25 -9.58
N GLN A 63 7.96 2.39 -9.62
CA GLN A 63 7.91 1.15 -8.84
C GLN A 63 7.39 0.01 -9.69
N CYS A 64 7.74 -1.21 -9.28
CA CYS A 64 7.16 -2.41 -9.81
C CYS A 64 5.72 -2.55 -9.31
N ASP A 65 4.76 -2.53 -10.23
CA ASP A 65 3.38 -2.85 -9.91
C ASP A 65 3.17 -4.37 -10.04
N PHE A 66 2.80 -4.98 -8.93
CA PHE A 66 2.49 -6.42 -8.81
C PHE A 66 0.98 -6.69 -8.86
N VAL A 67 0.15 -5.64 -8.89
CA VAL A 67 -1.28 -5.73 -8.57
C VAL A 67 -2.15 -5.83 -9.83
N THR A 68 -1.71 -5.27 -10.97
CA THR A 68 -2.58 -5.14 -12.16
C THR A 68 -2.46 -6.25 -13.20
N LYS A 69 -1.43 -7.11 -13.18
CA LYS A 69 -1.27 -8.15 -14.20
C LYS A 69 -0.93 -9.53 -13.64
N SER A 70 -1.93 -10.39 -13.78
CA SER A 70 -1.96 -11.84 -13.53
C SER A 70 -0.62 -12.56 -13.79
N GLU A 71 -0.12 -13.27 -12.78
CA GLU A 71 0.84 -14.40 -12.81
C GLU A 71 2.23 -14.23 -13.48
N ASN A 72 2.50 -13.24 -14.32
CA ASN A 72 3.74 -13.21 -15.11
C ASN A 72 4.45 -11.86 -15.07
N LEU A 73 5.44 -11.80 -14.18
CA LEU A 73 6.41 -10.73 -13.93
C LEU A 73 5.82 -9.33 -13.63
N PRO A 74 6.19 -8.73 -12.48
CA PRO A 74 5.82 -7.35 -12.21
C PRO A 74 6.28 -6.40 -13.33
N GLU A 75 5.50 -5.37 -13.63
CA GLU A 75 5.89 -4.32 -14.59
C GLU A 75 6.43 -3.09 -13.84
N CYS A 76 7.48 -2.48 -14.37
CA CYS A 76 8.03 -1.21 -13.90
C CYS A 76 7.15 -0.07 -14.39
N CYS A 77 6.51 0.65 -13.47
CA CYS A 77 5.61 1.75 -13.74
C CYS A 77 6.18 3.06 -13.18
N CYS A 78 6.34 4.05 -14.07
CA CYS A 78 6.85 5.37 -13.75
C CYS A 78 5.71 6.31 -13.35
N TYR A 79 6.00 7.23 -12.44
CA TYR A 79 5.07 8.25 -11.96
C TYR A 79 5.75 9.62 -11.98
N ASN A 80 4.94 10.66 -12.19
CA ASN A 80 5.29 12.02 -11.85
C ASN A 80 4.46 12.47 -10.66
N ASN A 81 5.10 13.11 -9.69
CA ASN A 81 4.42 13.84 -8.65
C ASN A 81 3.82 15.08 -9.31
N GLN A 82 2.54 15.00 -9.71
CA GLN A 82 1.81 16.21 -10.06
C GLN A 82 1.67 17.02 -8.77
N ASN A 83 2.38 18.15 -8.73
CA ASN A 83 2.38 19.10 -7.63
C ASN A 83 1.44 20.27 -7.93
#